data_AF-A0A3D3B420-F1
#
_entry.id   AF-A0A3D3B420-F1
#
_cell.length_a   1.000
_cell.length_b   1.000
_cell.length_c   1.000
_cell.angle_alpha   90.00
_cell.angle_beta   90.00
_cell.angle_gamma   90.00
#
_symmetry.space_group_name_H-M   'P 1'
#
loop_
_entity.id
_entity.type
_entity.pdbx_description
1 polymer ?
#
loop_
_entity_poly.entity_id
_entity_poly.type
_entity_poly.pdbx_seq_one_letter_code
_entity_poly.pdbx_strand_id
1 'polypeptide(L)' 'TKAEANRILANGGRVLNVCARGKSVRDAQQRAYAAVDKIKWPDGFCRRDIGWRAISRASR' A
#
# COMPACT_ATOMS: atom_id res chain seq x y z
N THR A 1 -12.48 7.35 -2.61
CA THR A 1 -12.88 7.09 -1.21
C THR A 1 -13.91 8.11 -0.79
N LYS A 2 -14.98 7.69 -0.12
CA LYS A 2 -16.03 8.57 0.39
C LYS A 2 -16.08 8.43 1.92
N ALA A 3 -16.15 9.54 2.64
CA ALA A 3 -16.48 9.54 4.07
C ALA A 3 -17.99 9.77 4.21
N GLU A 4 -18.65 8.98 5.05
CA GLU A 4 -20.08 9.08 5.30
C GLU A 4 -20.37 8.79 6.78
N ALA A 5 -20.82 9.81 7.50
CA ALA A 5 -20.91 9.80 8.97
C ALA A 5 -19.60 9.27 9.58
N ASN A 6 -19.65 8.13 10.27
CA ASN A 6 -18.48 7.48 10.91
C ASN A 6 -17.91 6.32 10.08
N ARG A 7 -18.20 6.24 8.78
CA ARG A 7 -17.75 5.16 7.89
C ARG A 7 -16.90 5.69 6.74
N ILE A 8 -15.90 4.90 6.37
CA ILE A 8 -15.11 5.11 5.17
C ILE A 8 -15.54 4.07 4.13
N LEU A 9 -16.01 4.53 2.97
CA LEU A 9 -16.58 3.72 1.92
C LEU A 9 -15.72 3.76 0.65
N ALA A 10 -15.64 2.62 -0.03
CA ALA A 10 -15.13 2.54 -1.40
C ALA A 10 -16.06 3.31 -2.35
N ASN A 11 -15.49 4.08 -3.28
CA ASN A 11 -16.24 4.88 -4.25
C ASN A 11 -15.44 5.02 -5.55
N GLY A 12 -15.29 3.90 -6.27
CA GLY A 12 -14.50 3.79 -7.50
C GLY A 12 -13.48 2.63 -7.48
N GLY A 13 -12.83 2.39 -8.63
CA GLY A 13 -11.91 1.26 -8.79
C GLY A 13 -10.59 1.38 -8.01
N ARG A 14 -10.05 2.60 -7.87
CA ARG A 14 -8.89 2.89 -6.99
C ARG A 14 -9.37 3.66 -5.79
N VAL A 15 -9.05 3.17 -4.59
CA VAL A 15 -9.64 3.71 -3.36
C VAL A 15 -8.58 4.33 -2.46
N LEU A 16 -7.59 3.58 -2.01
CA LEU A 16 -6.53 4.09 -1.13
C LEU A 16 -5.16 4.04 -1.81
N ASN A 17 -4.33 5.03 -1.49
CA ASN A 17 -2.89 4.98 -1.73
C ASN A 17 -2.21 4.79 -0.37
N VAL A 18 -1.54 3.66 -0.18
CA VAL A 18 -0.76 3.38 1.02
C VAL A 18 0.70 3.59 0.69
N CYS A 19 1.31 4.59 1.36
CA CYS A 19 2.70 4.97 1.15
C CYS A 19 3.46 4.89 2.48
N ALA A 20 4.75 4.61 2.42
CA ALA A 20 5.63 4.65 3.57
C ALA A 20 7.00 5.25 3.20
N ARG A 21 7.65 5.85 4.19
CA ARG A 21 9.05 6.28 4.11
C ARG A 21 9.92 5.25 4.82
N GLY A 22 11.14 5.05 4.32
CA GLY A 22 12.12 4.13 4.89
C GLY A 22 13.53 4.57 4.52
N LYS A 23 14.53 4.01 5.20
CA LYS A 23 15.95 4.33 4.96
C LYS A 23 16.46 3.80 3.61
N SER A 24 15.72 2.87 3.01
CA SER A 24 15.98 2.32 1.68
C SER A 24 14.66 2.05 0.96
N VAL A 25 14.72 1.81 -0.35
CA VAL A 25 13.54 1.40 -1.14
C VAL A 25 12.93 0.10 -0.59
N ARG A 26 13.76 -0.84 -0.13
CA ARG A 26 13.30 -2.10 0.49
C ARG A 26 12.54 -1.84 1.79
N ASP A 27 13.08 -0.99 2.67
CA ASP A 27 12.44 -0.63 3.94
C ASP A 27 11.11 0.10 3.70
N ALA A 28 11.08 1.05 2.77
CA ALA A 28 9.85 1.75 2.37
C ALA A 28 8.78 0.79 1.82
N GLN A 29 9.16 -0.16 0.96
CA GLN A 29 8.24 -1.16 0.41
C GLN A 29 7.67 -2.06 1.51
N GLN A 30 8.52 -2.61 2.37
CA GLN A 30 8.10 -3.49 3.47
C GLN A 30 7.12 -2.78 4.41
N ARG A 31 7.40 -1.51 4.77
CA ARG A 31 6.50 -0.70 5.60
C ARG A 31 5.16 -0.42 4.92
N ALA A 32 5.17 -0.13 3.62
CA ALA A 32 3.94 0.10 2.86
C ALA A 32 3.06 -1.16 2.87
N TYR A 33 3.64 -2.34 2.61
CA TYR A 33 2.89 -3.59 2.67
C TYR A 33 2.42 -3.96 4.07
N ALA A 34 3.25 -3.76 5.10
CA ALA A 34 2.85 -3.97 6.48
C ALA A 34 1.68 -3.05 6.90
N ALA A 35 1.58 -1.84 6.32
CA ALA A 35 0.45 -0.95 6.53
C ALA A 35 -0.81 -1.43 5.78
N VAL A 36 -0.66 -1.94 4.55
CA VAL A 36 -1.78 -2.56 3.81
C VAL A 36 -2.36 -3.75 4.58
N ASP A 37 -1.51 -4.61 5.15
CA ASP A 37 -1.95 -5.84 5.82
C ASP A 37 -2.74 -5.59 7.11
N LYS A 38 -2.67 -4.36 7.65
CA LYS A 38 -3.48 -3.91 8.80
C LYS A 38 -4.91 -3.52 8.40
N ILE A 39 -5.16 -3.24 7.12
CA ILE A 39 -6.47 -2.83 6.61
C ILE A 39 -7.32 -4.09 6.40
N LYS A 40 -8.39 -4.23 7.19
CA LYS A 40 -9.36 -5.32 7.02
C LYS A 40 -10.31 -4.96 5.87
N TRP A 41 -10.06 -5.56 4.72
CA TRP A 41 -10.89 -5.37 3.53
C TRP A 41 -10.94 -6.66 2.71
N PRO A 42 -11.97 -7.50 2.93
CA PRO A 42 -12.11 -8.79 2.23
C PRO A 42 -12.12 -8.69 0.71
N ASP A 43 -12.85 -7.72 0.15
CA ASP A 43 -12.98 -7.52 -1.30
C ASP A 43 -11.87 -6.62 -1.90
N GLY A 44 -10.94 -6.16 -1.06
CA GLY A 44 -9.85 -5.27 -1.46
C GLY A 44 -8.68 -6.07 -2.00
N PHE A 45 -8.00 -5.53 -3.01
CA PHE A 45 -6.76 -6.13 -3.52
C PHE A 45 -5.68 -5.08 -3.74
N CYS A 46 -4.43 -5.51 -3.63
CA CYS A 46 -3.28 -4.75 -4.07
C CYS A 46 -2.24 -5.68 -4.68
N ARG A 47 -1.44 -5.17 -5.61
CA ARG A 47 -0.25 -5.88 -6.10
C ARG A 47 0.79 -6.03 -5.01
N ARG A 48 1.55 -7.13 -5.02
CA ARG A 48 2.61 -7.45 -4.03
C ARG A 48 4.04 -7.28 -4.55
N ASP A 49 4.19 -6.73 -5.76
CA ASP A 49 5.47 -6.57 -6.44
C ASP A 49 5.88 -5.09 -6.66
N ILE A 50 5.19 -4.11 -6.06
CA ILE A 50 5.45 -2.69 -6.30
C ILE A 50 6.86 -2.31 -5.87
N GLY A 51 7.72 -1.94 -6.83
CA GLY A 51 9.09 -1.50 -6.57
C GLY A 51 10.15 -2.61 -6.63
N TRP A 52 9.80 -3.86 -6.99
CA TRP A 52 10.75 -4.98 -7.02
C TRP A 52 12.02 -4.70 -7.85
N ARG A 53 11.88 -4.08 -9.03
CA ARG A 53 13.01 -3.70 -9.89
C ARG A 53 13.93 -2.66 -9.25
N ALA A 54 13.35 -1.71 -8.50
CA ALA A 54 14.12 -0.67 -7.82
C ALA A 54 14.91 -1.25 -6.65
N ILE A 55 14.33 -2.22 -5.93
CA ILE A 55 15.04 -2.97 -4.89
C ILE A 55 16.21 -3.74 -5.50
N SER A 56 16.00 -4.48 -6.61
CA SER A 56 17.07 -5.21 -7.29
C SER A 56 18.22 -4.29 -7.76
N ARG A 57 17.91 -3.06 -8.18
CA ARG A 57 18.91 -2.07 -8.60
C ARG A 57 19.70 -1.49 -7.43
N ALA A 58 19.05 -1.23 -6.30
CA ALA A 58 19.68 -0.64 -5.11
C ALA A 58 20.52 -1.64 -4.30
N SER A 59 20.43 -2.93 -4.60
CA SER A 59 21.25 -3.99 -4.00
C SER A 59 22.47 -4.39 -4.85
N ARG A 60 22.70 -3.71 -5.98
CA ARG A 60 23.96 -3.77 -6.72
C ARG A 60 24.90 -2.69 -6.21
#